data_AF-I9PZ45-F1
#
_entry.id   AF-I9PZ45-F1
#
_cell.length_a   1.000
_cell.length_b   1.000
_cell.length_c   1.000
_cell.angle_alpha   90.00
_cell.angle_beta   90.00
_cell.angle_gamma   90.00
#
_symmetry.space_group_name_H-M   'P 1'
#
loop_
_entity.id
_entity.type
_entity.pdbx_description
1 polymer ?
#
loop_
_entity_poly.entity_id
_entity_poly.type
_entity_poly.pdbx_seq_one_letter_code
_entity_poly.pdbx_strand_id
1 'polypeptide(L)' 'MKKNFKHVLLGTFIDESLKCANLTMTHLCKETGMGKASYENIKKGRI' A
#
# COMPACT_ATOMS: atom_id res chain seq x y z
N MET A 1 -16.91 9.03 16.96
CA MET A 1 -16.28 9.58 15.73
C MET A 1 -15.17 8.62 15.30
N LYS A 2 -15.26 7.97 14.12
CA LYS A 2 -14.12 7.19 13.60
C LYS A 2 -12.99 8.17 13.31
N LYS A 3 -11.85 8.02 14.00
CA LYS A 3 -10.66 8.82 13.72
C LYS A 3 -10.14 8.38 12.35
N ASN A 4 -10.30 9.22 11.33
CA ASN A 4 -9.74 8.99 10.00
C ASN A 4 -8.24 9.30 10.05
N PHE A 5 -7.44 8.36 10.57
CA PHE A 5 -5.99 8.46 10.49
C PHE A 5 -5.57 8.25 9.04
N LYS A 6 -5.11 9.33 8.38
CA LYS A 6 -4.50 9.22 7.07
C LYS A 6 -3.06 8.73 7.23
N HIS A 7 -2.84 7.44 7.08
CA HIS A 7 -1.50 6.83 7.15
C HIS A 7 -0.72 7.01 5.84
N VAL A 8 -0.57 8.26 5.39
CA VAL A 8 0.05 8.58 4.07
C VAL A 8 1.48 8.03 3.97
N LEU A 9 2.24 8.07 5.08
CA LEU A 9 3.61 7.56 5.14
C LEU A 9 3.70 6.04 4.89
N LEU A 10 2.63 5.27 5.16
CA LEU A 10 2.61 3.85 4.87
C LEU A 10 2.66 3.59 3.36
N GLY A 11 1.91 4.37 2.58
CA GLY A 11 1.92 4.28 1.12
C GLY A 11 3.31 4.55 0.54
N THR A 12 3.97 5.60 1.03
CA THR A 12 5.35 5.94 0.64
C THR A 12 6.33 4.83 1.01
N PHE A 13 6.26 4.33 2.24
CA PHE A 13 7.12 3.25 2.72
C PHE A 13 6.99 1.98 1.86
N ILE A 14 5.77 1.60 1.48
CA ILE A 14 5.54 0.42 0.64
C ILE A 14 6.12 0.64 -0.77
N ASP A 15 5.89 1.80 -1.39
CA ASP A 15 6.43 2.11 -2.72
C ASP A 15 7.97 2.09 -2.71
N GLU A 16 8.62 2.63 -1.67
CA GLU A 16 10.09 2.58 -1.53
C GLU A 16 10.60 1.16 -1.31
N SER A 17 9.93 0.37 -0.46
CA SER A 17 10.28 -1.03 -0.22
C SER A 17 10.21 -1.87 -1.50
N LEU A 18 9.18 -1.66 -2.32
CA LEU A 18 9.03 -2.33 -3.61
C LEU A 18 10.15 -1.94 -4.59
N LYS A 19 10.52 -0.66 -4.64
CA LYS A 19 11.64 -0.19 -5.48
C LYS A 19 12.96 -0.82 -5.04
N CYS A 20 13.26 -0.85 -3.74
CA CYS A 20 14.47 -1.47 -3.21
C CYS A 20 14.55 -2.97 -3.55
N ALA A 21 13.41 -3.67 -3.56
CA ALA A 21 13.33 -5.08 -3.90
C ALA A 21 13.25 -5.35 -5.41
N ASN A 22 13.22 -4.32 -6.26
CA ASN A 22 12.93 -4.43 -7.69
C ASN A 22 11.61 -5.19 -7.98
N LEU A 23 10.60 -4.96 -7.13
CA LEU A 23 9.28 -5.57 -7.23
C LEU A 23 8.23 -4.55 -7.65
N THR A 24 7.11 -5.05 -8.13
CA THR A 24 5.96 -4.24 -8.50
C THR A 24 4.81 -4.44 -7.53
N MET A 25 3.88 -3.48 -7.50
CA MET A 25 2.61 -3.59 -6.76
C MET A 25 1.86 -4.89 -7.10
N THR A 26 1.95 -5.37 -8.36
CA THR A 26 1.32 -6.62 -8.80
C THR A 26 1.89 -7.83 -8.07
N HIS A 27 3.21 -7.86 -7.85
CA HIS A 27 3.85 -8.91 -7.06
C HIS A 27 3.32 -8.90 -5.63
N LEU A 28 3.31 -7.73 -4.98
CA LEU A 28 2.78 -7.60 -3.63
C LEU A 28 1.31 -8.04 -3.53
N CYS A 29 0.47 -7.59 -4.47
CA CYS A 29 -0.94 -7.97 -4.51
C CYS A 29 -1.12 -9.48 -4.65
N LYS A 30 -0.30 -10.14 -5.48
CA LYS A 30 -0.32 -11.59 -5.66
C LYS A 30 0.09 -12.32 -4.39
N GLU A 31 1.22 -11.95 -3.77
CA GLU A 31 1.75 -12.61 -2.57
C GLU A 31 0.85 -12.45 -1.34
N THR A 32 0.17 -11.31 -1.23
CA THR A 32 -0.70 -10.98 -0.09
C THR A 32 -2.17 -11.34 -0.31
N GLY A 33 -2.54 -11.81 -1.51
CA GLY A 33 -3.95 -11.98 -1.91
C GLY A 33 -4.73 -10.65 -1.94
N MET A 34 -4.03 -9.52 -1.98
CA MET A 34 -4.63 -8.20 -1.91
C MET A 34 -5.15 -7.74 -3.28
N GLY A 35 -6.38 -7.24 -3.31
CA GLY A 35 -6.93 -6.59 -4.49
C GLY A 35 -6.25 -5.25 -4.77
N LYS A 36 -6.08 -4.90 -6.06
CA LYS A 36 -5.49 -3.62 -6.50
C LYS A 36 -6.16 -2.40 -5.87
N ALA A 37 -7.50 -2.42 -5.70
CA ALA A 37 -8.23 -1.33 -5.07
C ALA A 37 -7.85 -1.13 -3.60
N SER A 38 -7.58 -2.22 -2.87
CA SER A 38 -7.14 -2.17 -1.48
C SER A 38 -5.74 -1.56 -1.38
N TYR A 39 -4.83 -1.93 -2.29
CA TYR A 39 -3.50 -1.30 -2.37
C TYR A 39 -3.59 0.22 -2.59
N GLU A 40 -4.43 0.66 -3.53
CA GLU A 40 -4.63 2.08 -3.84
C GLU A 40 -5.21 2.87 -2.65
N ASN A 41 -6.04 2.23 -1.82
CA ASN A 41 -6.55 2.83 -0.58
C ASN A 41 -5.44 2.97 0.46
N ILE A 42 -4.65 1.91 0.70
CA ILE A 42 -3.49 1.93 1.60
C ILE A 42 -2.48 3.00 1.16
N LYS A 43 -2.20 3.10 -0.14
CA LYS A 43 -1.30 4.11 -0.71
C LYS A 43 -1.76 5.53 -0.43
N LYS A 44 -3.08 5.77 -0.37
CA LYS A 44 -3.68 7.06 -0.03
C LYS A 44 -3.83 7.27 1.48
N GLY A 45 -3.29 6.36 2.29
CA GLY A 45 -3.43 6.35 3.74
C GLY A 45 -4.87 6.10 4.21
N ARG A 46 -5.73 5.52 3.37
CA ARG A 46 -7.13 5.20 3.68
C ARG A 46 -7.18 3.74 4.12
N ILE A 47 -7.17 3.52 5.43
CA ILE A 47 -7.12 2.20 6.06
C ILE A 47 -8.25 2.11 7.08
#